data_AF-A0A093XQE2-F1
#
_entry.id   AF-A0A093XQE2-F1
#
_cell.length_a   1.000
_cell.length_b   1.000
_cell.length_c   1.000
_cell.angle_alpha   90.00
_cell.angle_beta   90.00
_cell.angle_gamma   90.00
#
_symmetry.space_group_name_H-M   'P 1'
#
loop_
_entity.id
_entity.type
_entity.pdbx_description
1 polymer ?
#
loop_
_entity_poly.entity_id
_entity_poly.type
_entity_poly.pdbx_seq_one_letter_code
_entity_poly.pdbx_strand_id
1 'polypeptide(L)'
;MRLPGGRNQILLSVSRTHLSGKPAAARPNFFPRTISRTFTNTARRRIATEAVPPPPKTSLLLRILKFTGIAVVFTTAGFVMAAAPAMQTARCESPRSRGLHQQPPSRARAQKQARVQRVKATSEDAMQTASEFLHAPSDKETLSLYTPEDAKAQEVEDFINNHHLVRELRSKPEFRESRPHLKIPKAMRDQSLTGGTLTGPNRVVVPPFAWNEEGGKSMVAISYLGRDLCGHPGIIHGGFLATMLDEGLARCCFEALPNKVGMTANLNINYRSPAPADAYVALRAKTVKVEGRKAWVEGHIETLVGEGETPVVLAEATALFIEPRQAAAMKKLYPASE
;
A
#
# COMPACT_ATOMS: atom_id res chain seq x y z
N MET A 1 80.77 -11.68 -11.39
CA MET A 1 81.59 -10.56 -11.88
C MET A 1 80.65 -9.38 -12.15
N ARG A 2 80.83 -8.27 -11.42
CA ARG A 2 80.27 -6.90 -11.58
C ARG A 2 78.73 -6.66 -11.56
N LEU A 3 78.29 -6.11 -10.42
CA LEU A 3 77.24 -5.05 -10.25
C LEU A 3 77.66 -3.74 -10.97
N PRO A 4 76.85 -2.65 -11.10
CA PRO A 4 75.77 -2.13 -10.22
C PRO A 4 74.54 -1.57 -11.00
N GLY A 5 73.47 -0.96 -10.48
CA GLY A 5 73.08 -0.35 -9.20
C GLY A 5 72.24 0.90 -9.52
N GLY A 6 71.22 1.22 -8.70
CA GLY A 6 70.44 2.46 -8.87
C GLY A 6 69.14 2.53 -8.06
N ARG A 7 69.26 2.70 -6.74
CA ARG A 7 68.20 3.23 -5.86
C ARG A 7 68.17 4.75 -5.98
N ASN A 8 67.00 5.38 -5.78
CA ASN A 8 66.92 6.59 -4.96
C ASN A 8 65.50 6.84 -4.43
N GLN A 9 65.37 6.74 -3.10
CA GLN A 9 64.37 7.44 -2.28
C GLN A 9 64.76 8.92 -2.21
N ILE A 10 63.78 9.83 -2.13
CA ILE A 10 63.98 11.15 -1.53
C ILE A 10 62.86 11.39 -0.51
N LEU A 11 63.28 11.28 0.74
CA LEU A 11 62.75 11.89 1.96
C LEU A 11 63.11 13.40 1.93
N LEU A 12 62.25 14.29 2.46
CA LEU A 12 62.59 15.57 3.13
C LEU A 12 61.26 16.23 3.55
N SER A 13 60.84 16.11 4.81
CA SER A 13 61.24 16.87 6.00
C SER A 13 60.44 18.15 6.22
N VAL A 14 59.78 18.14 7.37
CA VAL A 14 59.14 19.25 8.09
C VAL A 14 60.10 20.43 8.27
N SER A 15 59.58 21.66 8.14
CA SER A 15 60.04 22.79 8.95
C SER A 15 58.92 23.80 9.20
N ARG A 16 58.66 24.02 10.49
CA ARG A 16 57.90 25.13 11.07
C ARG A 16 58.64 26.44 10.83
N THR A 17 57.91 27.54 10.63
CA THR A 17 58.03 28.72 11.50
C THR A 17 56.79 29.62 11.41
N HIS A 18 56.42 30.11 12.59
CA HIS A 18 55.40 31.10 12.93
C HIS A 18 55.36 32.35 12.04
N LEU A 19 54.15 32.89 11.84
CA LEU A 19 53.88 34.30 12.08
C LEU A 19 52.40 34.52 12.48
N SER A 20 52.25 35.38 13.46
CA SER A 20 51.04 35.79 14.19
C SER A 20 50.14 36.71 13.36
N GLY A 21 48.83 36.53 13.47
CA GLY A 21 47.82 37.46 12.94
C GLY A 21 46.41 37.07 13.42
N LYS A 22 45.76 37.99 14.15
CA LYS A 22 44.51 37.85 14.91
C LYS A 22 43.29 37.30 14.11
N PRO A 23 42.31 36.66 14.78
CA PRO A 23 41.20 35.98 14.12
C PRO A 23 40.08 36.94 13.69
N ALA A 24 39.58 36.76 12.47
CA ALA A 24 38.37 37.40 11.98
C ALA A 24 37.12 36.60 12.41
N ALA A 25 36.16 37.35 12.93
CA ALA A 25 34.87 36.99 13.51
C ALA A 25 34.15 35.76 12.92
N ALA A 26 33.76 34.88 13.84
CA ALA A 26 32.82 33.78 13.62
C ALA A 26 31.42 34.29 13.25
N ARG A 27 30.82 33.68 12.23
CA ARG A 27 29.39 33.81 11.90
C ARG A 27 28.57 33.09 12.99
N PRO A 28 27.47 33.66 13.50
CA PRO A 28 26.77 33.08 14.64
C PRO A 28 25.90 31.88 14.23
N ASN A 29 26.04 30.83 15.03
CA ASN A 29 25.18 29.66 15.07
C ASN A 29 23.72 30.06 15.34
N PHE A 30 22.80 29.65 14.46
CA PHE A 30 21.36 29.79 14.66
C PHE A 30 20.82 28.56 15.43
N PHE A 31 21.14 28.49 16.73
CA PHE A 31 20.41 27.64 17.68
C PHE A 31 19.42 28.51 18.45
N PRO A 32 18.11 28.20 18.49
CA PRO A 32 17.20 28.88 19.39
C PRO A 32 17.47 28.45 20.84
N ARG A 33 17.80 29.42 21.68
CA ARG A 33 17.92 29.27 23.15
C ARG A 33 16.60 28.77 23.75
N THR A 34 16.71 27.80 24.66
CA THR A 34 15.66 27.36 25.58
C THR A 34 15.24 28.54 26.46
N ILE A 35 14.06 29.11 26.20
CA ILE A 35 13.39 30.02 27.14
C ILE A 35 12.56 29.15 28.07
N SER A 36 13.01 28.99 29.32
CA SER A 36 12.16 28.45 30.38
C SER A 36 11.12 29.52 30.74
N ARG A 37 9.92 29.41 30.17
CA ARG A 37 8.73 30.15 30.61
C ARG A 37 7.85 29.20 31.41
N THR A 38 7.88 29.36 32.72
CA THR A 38 6.91 28.78 33.64
C THR A 38 5.54 29.40 33.33
N PHE A 39 4.69 28.66 32.61
CA PHE A 39 3.28 29.02 32.45
C PHE A 39 2.49 28.37 33.58
N THR A 40 2.14 29.17 34.60
CA THR A 40 1.08 28.83 35.54
C THR A 40 -0.26 28.85 34.80
N ASN A 41 -0.83 27.68 34.57
CA ASN A 41 -2.11 27.55 33.86
C ASN A 41 -3.28 27.62 34.87
N THR A 42 -3.68 28.85 35.21
CA THR A 42 -4.90 29.13 35.98
C THR A 42 -5.91 29.82 35.08
N ALA A 43 -6.58 29.07 34.19
CA ALA A 43 -7.80 29.53 33.52
C ALA A 43 -8.60 28.35 32.96
N ARG A 44 -9.39 27.70 33.81
CA ARG A 44 -10.41 26.73 33.39
C ARG A 44 -11.57 27.51 32.76
N ARG A 45 -11.47 27.84 31.47
CA ARG A 45 -12.59 28.41 30.71
C ARG A 45 -13.55 27.26 30.37
N ARG A 46 -14.64 27.12 31.14
CA ARG A 46 -15.78 26.26 30.76
C ARG A 46 -16.40 26.87 29.51
N ILE A 47 -16.17 26.25 28.36
CA ILE A 47 -17.03 26.45 27.20
C ILE A 47 -18.25 25.57 27.46
N ALA A 48 -19.36 26.19 27.85
CA ALA A 48 -20.65 25.52 27.80
C ALA A 48 -20.96 25.24 26.33
N THR A 49 -20.88 23.98 25.93
CA THR A 49 -21.46 23.52 24.66
C THR A 49 -22.97 23.62 24.79
N GLU A 50 -23.53 24.66 24.20
CA GLU A 50 -24.98 24.74 23.95
C GLU A 50 -25.35 23.58 23.01
N ALA A 51 -26.14 22.64 23.52
CA ALA A 51 -26.57 21.47 22.77
C ALA A 51 -27.59 21.91 21.72
N VAL A 52 -27.20 21.91 20.45
CA VAL A 52 -28.12 22.06 19.32
C VAL A 52 -29.13 20.89 19.37
N PRO A 53 -30.45 21.16 19.40
CA PRO A 53 -31.44 20.08 19.45
C PRO A 53 -31.36 19.23 18.18
N PRO A 54 -31.50 17.90 18.30
CA PRO A 54 -31.45 17.03 17.14
C PRO A 54 -32.61 17.36 16.17
N PRO A 55 -32.36 17.33 14.85
CA PRO A 55 -33.41 17.59 13.87
C PRO A 55 -34.56 16.59 14.04
N PRO A 56 -35.82 17.01 13.82
CA PRO A 56 -36.98 16.14 13.99
C PRO A 56 -36.86 14.89 13.12
N LYS A 57 -37.01 13.71 13.75
CA LYS A 57 -36.96 12.42 13.05
C LYS A 57 -38.16 12.32 12.10
N THR A 58 -37.91 12.49 10.81
CA THR A 58 -38.92 12.21 9.78
C THR A 58 -39.20 10.71 9.73
N SER A 59 -40.49 10.35 9.74
CA SER A 59 -40.95 8.95 9.74
C SER A 59 -40.30 8.15 8.62
N LEU A 60 -39.80 6.95 8.96
CA LEU A 60 -39.18 6.00 8.04
C LEU A 60 -40.09 5.72 6.83
N LEU A 61 -41.40 5.68 7.08
CA LEU A 61 -42.43 5.46 6.07
C LEU A 61 -42.49 6.60 5.04
N LEU A 62 -42.37 7.86 5.49
CA LEU A 62 -42.30 9.02 4.59
C LEU A 62 -41.01 9.06 3.76
N ARG A 63 -39.89 8.57 4.31
CA ARG A 63 -38.62 8.49 3.57
C ARG A 63 -38.68 7.43 2.48
N ILE A 64 -39.23 6.26 2.79
CA ILE A 64 -39.43 5.18 1.82
C ILE A 64 -40.36 5.66 0.71
N LEU A 65 -41.50 6.28 1.02
CA LEU A 65 -42.45 6.79 0.02
C LEU A 65 -41.83 7.85 -0.90
N LYS A 66 -41.01 8.76 -0.35
CA LYS A 66 -40.33 9.78 -1.15
C LYS A 66 -39.28 9.18 -2.09
N PHE A 67 -38.52 8.18 -1.62
CA PHE A 67 -37.53 7.50 -2.46
C PHE A 67 -38.16 6.64 -3.56
N THR A 68 -39.21 5.87 -3.25
CA THR A 68 -39.90 5.06 -4.26
C THR A 68 -40.63 5.94 -5.28
N GLY A 69 -41.25 7.03 -4.87
CA GLY A 69 -41.88 7.98 -5.79
C GLY A 69 -40.89 8.59 -6.78
N ILE A 70 -39.72 9.03 -6.30
CA ILE A 70 -38.66 9.58 -7.15
C ILE A 70 -38.11 8.49 -8.11
N ALA A 71 -37.86 7.28 -7.61
CA ALA A 71 -37.36 6.18 -8.45
C ALA A 71 -38.32 5.82 -9.60
N VAL A 72 -39.64 5.77 -9.34
CA VAL A 72 -40.63 5.48 -10.37
C VAL A 72 -40.69 6.56 -11.45
N VAL A 73 -40.58 7.84 -11.07
CA VAL A 73 -40.57 8.96 -12.02
C VAL A 73 -39.33 8.91 -12.92
N PHE A 74 -38.14 8.69 -12.35
CA PHE A 74 -36.91 8.60 -13.15
C PHE A 74 -36.84 7.35 -14.03
N THR A 75 -37.39 6.22 -13.57
CA THR A 75 -37.39 4.98 -14.37
C THR A 75 -38.36 5.07 -15.54
N THR A 76 -39.54 5.66 -15.34
CA THR A 76 -40.53 5.85 -16.42
C THR A 76 -40.08 6.89 -17.44
N ALA A 77 -39.54 8.03 -17.00
CA ALA A 77 -38.97 9.04 -17.90
C ALA A 77 -37.77 8.49 -18.71
N GLY A 78 -36.90 7.70 -18.08
CA GLY A 78 -35.77 7.05 -18.74
C GLY A 78 -36.20 6.05 -19.82
N PHE A 79 -37.26 5.29 -19.57
CA PHE A 79 -37.77 4.30 -20.53
C PHE A 79 -38.44 4.96 -21.75
N VAL A 80 -39.19 6.05 -21.54
CA VAL A 80 -39.81 6.83 -22.63
C VAL A 80 -38.76 7.50 -23.53
N MET A 81 -37.70 8.06 -22.93
CA MET A 81 -36.58 8.66 -23.67
C MET A 81 -35.78 7.63 -24.50
N ALA A 82 -35.62 6.40 -23.99
CA ALA A 82 -34.87 5.34 -24.68
C ALA A 82 -35.66 4.68 -25.83
N ALA A 83 -37.00 4.67 -25.76
CA ALA A 83 -37.86 4.01 -26.74
C ALA A 83 -38.28 4.92 -27.92
N ALA A 84 -38.17 6.25 -27.77
CA ALA A 84 -38.60 7.21 -28.80
C ALA A 84 -37.93 7.02 -30.18
N PRO A 85 -36.61 6.72 -30.30
CA PRO A 85 -35.97 6.55 -31.60
C PRO A 85 -36.44 5.29 -32.34
N ALA A 86 -36.84 4.23 -31.60
CA ALA A 86 -37.24 2.95 -32.18
C ALA A 86 -38.68 2.99 -32.77
N MET A 87 -39.55 3.83 -32.20
CA MET A 87 -40.92 4.05 -32.71
C MET A 87 -40.93 4.85 -34.02
N GLN A 88 -39.93 5.72 -34.20
CA GLN A 88 -39.84 6.59 -35.38
C GLN A 88 -39.28 5.83 -36.60
N THR A 89 -38.44 4.83 -36.38
CA THR A 89 -37.93 3.93 -37.45
C THR A 89 -38.97 2.94 -37.97
N ALA A 90 -40.03 2.62 -37.19
CA ALA A 90 -41.06 1.67 -37.61
C ALA A 90 -42.13 2.27 -38.55
N ARG A 91 -42.14 3.61 -38.76
CA ARG A 91 -43.14 4.29 -39.61
C ARG A 91 -42.65 4.64 -41.01
N CYS A 92 -41.40 4.34 -41.35
CA CYS A 92 -40.81 4.73 -42.63
C CYS A 92 -40.20 3.51 -43.36
N GLU A 93 -41.04 2.59 -43.82
CA GLU A 93 -40.65 1.66 -44.88
C GLU A 93 -41.77 1.60 -45.93
N SER A 94 -41.53 2.23 -47.08
CA SER A 94 -42.19 1.90 -48.35
C SER A 94 -41.20 1.07 -49.19
N PRO A 95 -41.69 0.13 -50.03
CA PRO A 95 -40.81 -0.86 -50.63
C PRO A 95 -40.16 -0.34 -51.92
N ARG A 96 -38.82 -0.41 -52.02
CA ARG A 96 -38.12 -0.40 -53.31
C ARG A 96 -37.12 -1.56 -53.44
N SER A 97 -37.40 -2.35 -54.47
CA SER A 97 -36.60 -3.29 -55.25
C SER A 97 -35.19 -3.70 -54.78
N ARG A 98 -35.04 -5.03 -54.64
CA ARG A 98 -33.80 -5.79 -54.42
C ARG A 98 -32.79 -5.63 -55.55
N GLY A 99 -31.54 -5.36 -55.18
CA GLY A 99 -30.33 -5.69 -55.94
C GLY A 99 -29.42 -6.55 -55.08
N LEU A 100 -29.02 -7.72 -55.58
CA LEU A 100 -28.12 -8.68 -54.93
C LEU A 100 -26.69 -8.13 -54.92
N HIS A 101 -26.25 -7.61 -53.79
CA HIS A 101 -24.84 -7.51 -53.44
C HIS A 101 -24.67 -8.08 -52.02
N GLN A 102 -23.79 -9.07 -51.85
CA GLN A 102 -23.41 -9.57 -50.53
C GLN A 102 -22.77 -8.42 -49.75
N GLN A 103 -23.55 -7.77 -48.88
CA GLN A 103 -23.09 -6.71 -48.00
C GLN A 103 -22.25 -7.31 -46.86
N PRO A 104 -21.12 -6.68 -46.47
CA PRO A 104 -20.44 -7.02 -45.23
C PRO A 104 -21.41 -6.85 -44.04
N PRO A 105 -21.21 -7.56 -42.91
CA PRO A 105 -22.15 -7.54 -41.80
C PRO A 105 -22.46 -6.09 -41.42
N SER A 106 -23.76 -5.76 -41.34
CA SER A 106 -24.20 -4.42 -40.99
C SER A 106 -23.48 -3.96 -39.72
N ARG A 107 -23.10 -2.67 -39.67
CA ARG A 107 -22.37 -2.07 -38.53
C ARG A 107 -23.02 -2.43 -37.17
N ALA A 108 -24.34 -2.56 -37.15
CA ALA A 108 -25.13 -3.01 -36.00
C ALA A 108 -24.87 -4.49 -35.59
N ARG A 109 -24.71 -5.41 -36.55
CA ARG A 109 -24.40 -6.83 -36.28
C ARG A 109 -22.97 -6.99 -35.75
N ALA A 110 -22.01 -6.25 -36.29
CA ALA A 110 -20.64 -6.20 -35.79
C ALA A 110 -20.56 -5.62 -34.35
N GLN A 111 -21.28 -4.53 -34.07
CA GLN A 111 -21.37 -3.96 -32.72
C GLN A 111 -22.05 -4.91 -31.72
N LYS A 112 -23.11 -5.61 -32.14
CA LYS A 112 -23.80 -6.60 -31.29
C LYS A 112 -22.89 -7.79 -30.99
N GLN A 113 -22.13 -8.30 -31.97
CA GLN A 113 -21.16 -9.38 -31.77
C GLN A 113 -20.01 -8.94 -30.86
N ALA A 114 -19.46 -7.73 -31.05
CA ALA A 114 -18.42 -7.18 -30.19
C ALA A 114 -18.91 -7.01 -28.73
N ARG A 115 -20.15 -6.57 -28.53
CA ARG A 115 -20.76 -6.48 -27.18
C ARG A 115 -20.92 -7.86 -26.55
N VAL A 116 -21.38 -8.87 -27.30
CA VAL A 116 -21.51 -10.24 -26.79
C VAL A 116 -20.16 -10.84 -26.46
N GLN A 117 -19.14 -10.65 -27.29
CA GLN A 117 -17.77 -11.08 -27.02
C GLN A 117 -17.20 -10.39 -25.78
N ARG A 118 -17.42 -9.09 -25.62
CA ARG A 118 -16.98 -8.35 -24.42
C ARG A 118 -17.67 -8.88 -23.16
N VAL A 119 -18.98 -9.15 -23.21
CA VAL A 119 -19.72 -9.72 -22.06
C VAL A 119 -19.22 -11.13 -21.72
N LYS A 120 -18.93 -11.97 -22.72
CA LYS A 120 -18.36 -13.30 -22.51
C LYS A 120 -16.96 -13.24 -21.90
N ALA A 121 -16.07 -12.43 -22.45
CA ALA A 121 -14.73 -12.21 -21.90
C ALA A 121 -14.81 -11.73 -20.44
N THR A 122 -15.67 -10.75 -20.14
CA THR A 122 -15.86 -10.31 -18.74
C THR A 122 -16.42 -11.39 -17.81
N SER A 123 -17.23 -12.31 -18.32
CA SER A 123 -17.75 -13.43 -17.51
C SER A 123 -16.70 -14.52 -17.27
N GLU A 124 -15.85 -14.79 -18.27
CA GLU A 124 -14.74 -15.73 -18.16
C GLU A 124 -13.66 -15.19 -17.21
N ASP A 125 -13.29 -13.92 -17.35
CA ASP A 125 -12.35 -13.22 -16.44
C ASP A 125 -12.88 -13.21 -15.00
N ALA A 126 -14.19 -12.98 -14.81
CA ALA A 126 -14.81 -13.00 -13.48
C ALA A 126 -14.82 -14.42 -12.87
N MET A 127 -15.10 -15.45 -13.66
CA MET A 127 -15.04 -16.84 -13.21
C MET A 127 -13.62 -17.29 -12.88
N GLN A 128 -12.63 -16.89 -13.70
CA GLN A 128 -11.23 -17.16 -13.44
C GLN A 128 -10.77 -16.48 -12.15
N THR A 129 -11.10 -15.19 -11.99
CA THR A 129 -10.78 -14.43 -10.77
C THR A 129 -11.41 -15.10 -9.54
N ALA A 130 -12.67 -15.53 -9.62
CA ALA A 130 -13.34 -16.26 -8.53
C ALA A 130 -12.65 -17.60 -8.20
N SER A 131 -12.20 -18.34 -9.21
CA SER A 131 -11.42 -19.57 -9.03
C SER A 131 -10.07 -19.31 -8.34
N GLU A 132 -9.35 -18.27 -8.76
CA GLU A 132 -8.08 -17.83 -8.15
C GLU A 132 -8.26 -17.39 -6.69
N PHE A 133 -9.42 -16.83 -6.33
CA PHE A 133 -9.74 -16.55 -4.92
C PHE A 133 -9.96 -17.80 -4.08
N LEU A 134 -10.66 -18.79 -4.62
CA LEU A 134 -10.91 -20.04 -3.91
C LEU A 134 -9.65 -20.87 -3.72
N HIS A 135 -8.70 -20.76 -4.65
CA HIS A 135 -7.42 -21.45 -4.65
C HIS A 135 -6.26 -20.47 -4.46
N ALA A 136 -6.37 -19.60 -3.45
CA ALA A 136 -5.31 -18.65 -3.14
C ALA A 136 -4.01 -19.39 -2.80
N PRO A 137 -2.85 -18.95 -3.32
CA PRO A 137 -1.58 -19.63 -3.08
C PRO A 137 -1.20 -19.59 -1.60
N SER A 138 -0.54 -20.66 -1.15
CA SER A 138 0.10 -20.76 0.15
C SER A 138 1.25 -19.77 0.28
N ASP A 139 1.67 -19.48 1.53
CA ASP A 139 2.83 -18.60 1.79
C ASP A 139 4.07 -19.04 1.01
N LYS A 140 4.36 -20.35 1.00
CA LYS A 140 5.53 -20.91 0.29
C LYS A 140 5.42 -20.76 -1.23
N GLU A 141 4.25 -21.01 -1.81
CA GLU A 141 4.05 -20.87 -3.27
C GLU A 141 4.28 -19.42 -3.71
N THR A 142 3.84 -18.44 -2.92
CA THR A 142 4.00 -17.02 -3.26
C THR A 142 5.47 -16.61 -3.48
N LEU A 143 6.43 -17.31 -2.88
CA LEU A 143 7.86 -17.01 -3.04
C LEU A 143 8.37 -17.28 -4.47
N SER A 144 7.69 -18.18 -5.20
CA SER A 144 8.04 -18.55 -6.58
C SER A 144 7.20 -17.86 -7.66
N LEU A 145 6.18 -17.08 -7.28
CA LEU A 145 5.23 -16.48 -8.24
C LEU A 145 5.74 -15.19 -8.90
N TYR A 146 6.81 -14.59 -8.38
CA TYR A 146 7.38 -13.38 -8.92
C TYR A 146 8.64 -13.69 -9.72
N THR A 147 8.73 -13.09 -10.91
CA THR A 147 9.95 -13.09 -11.72
C THR A 147 10.31 -11.63 -11.98
N PRO A 148 11.53 -11.19 -11.63
CA PRO A 148 11.98 -9.83 -11.90
C PRO A 148 11.86 -9.46 -13.38
N GLU A 149 11.25 -8.31 -13.67
CA GLU A 149 10.96 -7.87 -15.05
C GLU A 149 12.14 -7.14 -15.70
N ASP A 150 13.05 -6.57 -14.89
CA ASP A 150 14.20 -5.81 -15.34
C ASP A 150 15.42 -5.96 -14.40
N ALA A 151 16.55 -5.38 -14.81
CA ALA A 151 17.80 -5.47 -14.07
C ALA A 151 17.72 -4.83 -12.66
N LYS A 152 16.91 -3.77 -12.49
CA LYS A 152 16.77 -3.11 -11.19
C LYS A 152 15.92 -3.95 -10.24
N ALA A 153 14.84 -4.55 -10.74
CA ALA A 153 14.05 -5.51 -9.98
C ALA A 153 14.89 -6.71 -9.56
N GLN A 154 15.75 -7.25 -10.45
CA GLN A 154 16.66 -8.35 -10.12
C GLN A 154 17.68 -7.94 -9.05
N GLU A 155 18.29 -6.75 -9.17
CA GLU A 155 19.22 -6.21 -8.17
C GLU A 155 18.55 -6.11 -6.78
N VAL A 156 17.33 -5.57 -6.72
CA VAL A 156 16.57 -5.42 -5.47
C VAL A 156 16.19 -6.77 -4.88
N GLU A 157 15.74 -7.69 -5.73
CA GLU A 157 15.41 -9.07 -5.38
C GLU A 157 16.62 -9.78 -4.74
N ASP A 158 17.77 -9.72 -5.40
CA ASP A 158 19.01 -10.35 -4.95
C ASP A 158 19.53 -9.71 -3.66
N PHE A 159 19.45 -8.38 -3.55
CA PHE A 159 19.86 -7.68 -2.33
C PHE A 159 19.06 -8.15 -1.12
N ILE A 160 17.73 -8.19 -1.22
CA ILE A 160 16.88 -8.60 -0.11
C ILE A 160 17.14 -10.06 0.25
N ASN A 161 17.15 -10.97 -0.74
CA ASN A 161 17.37 -12.40 -0.50
C ASN A 161 18.72 -12.70 0.18
N ASN A 162 19.75 -11.92 -0.11
CA ASN A 162 21.09 -12.09 0.43
C ASN A 162 21.34 -11.36 1.75
N HIS A 163 20.40 -10.53 2.21
CA HIS A 163 20.56 -9.71 3.40
C HIS A 163 20.67 -10.56 4.69
N HIS A 164 21.52 -10.14 5.63
CA HIS A 164 21.77 -10.89 6.89
C HIS A 164 20.48 -11.10 7.71
N LEU A 165 19.66 -10.06 7.86
CA LEU A 165 18.34 -10.14 8.51
C LEU A 165 17.43 -11.20 7.87
N VAL A 166 17.47 -11.38 6.54
CA VAL A 166 16.64 -12.39 5.86
C VAL A 166 17.14 -13.80 6.18
N ARG A 167 18.46 -14.00 6.24
CA ARG A 167 19.05 -15.28 6.68
C ARG A 167 18.68 -15.61 8.12
N GLU A 168 18.71 -14.61 9.00
CA GLU A 168 18.28 -14.75 10.40
C GLU A 168 16.80 -15.15 10.48
N LEU A 169 15.91 -14.43 9.79
CA LEU A 169 14.47 -14.72 9.80
C LEU A 169 14.15 -16.11 9.24
N ARG A 170 14.83 -16.53 8.17
CA ARG A 170 14.69 -17.89 7.59
C ARG A 170 15.22 -19.00 8.51
N SER A 171 16.13 -18.69 9.43
CA SER A 171 16.64 -19.66 10.41
C SER A 171 15.67 -19.92 11.56
N LYS A 172 14.67 -19.05 11.74
CA LYS A 172 13.70 -19.12 12.83
C LYS A 172 12.44 -19.87 12.40
N PRO A 173 12.17 -21.08 12.92
CA PRO A 173 11.05 -21.90 12.48
C PRO A 173 9.67 -21.30 12.82
N GLU A 174 9.59 -20.39 13.79
CA GLU A 174 8.36 -19.69 14.15
C GLU A 174 7.90 -18.64 13.13
N PHE A 175 8.77 -18.25 12.19
CA PHE A 175 8.46 -17.27 11.14
C PHE A 175 8.12 -17.95 9.81
N ARG A 176 7.00 -17.51 9.22
CA ARG A 176 6.56 -17.93 7.89
C ARG A 176 6.83 -16.82 6.88
N GLU A 177 7.65 -17.13 5.89
CA GLU A 177 7.98 -16.22 4.80
C GLU A 177 6.90 -16.26 3.71
N SER A 178 6.51 -15.09 3.21
CA SER A 178 5.51 -14.95 2.15
C SER A 178 5.71 -13.68 1.32
N ARG A 179 5.03 -13.61 0.17
CA ARG A 179 4.79 -12.38 -0.59
C ARG A 179 3.31 -12.02 -0.57
N PRO A 180 2.87 -11.18 0.37
CA PRO A 180 1.46 -10.94 0.65
C PRO A 180 0.61 -10.59 -0.57
N HIS A 181 1.12 -9.71 -1.44
CA HIS A 181 0.37 -9.20 -2.60
C HIS A 181 0.16 -10.27 -3.68
N LEU A 182 0.98 -11.32 -3.70
CA LEU A 182 0.86 -12.42 -4.66
C LEU A 182 -0.22 -13.42 -4.28
N LYS A 183 -0.78 -13.34 -3.07
CA LYS A 183 -2.01 -14.06 -2.70
C LYS A 183 -3.26 -13.47 -3.34
N ILE A 184 -3.20 -12.23 -3.80
CA ILE A 184 -4.33 -11.55 -4.44
C ILE A 184 -4.34 -11.96 -5.92
N PRO A 185 -5.47 -12.41 -6.49
CA PRO A 185 -5.62 -12.68 -7.93
C PRO A 185 -5.19 -11.51 -8.80
N LYS A 186 -4.56 -11.77 -9.96
CA LYS A 186 -3.91 -10.72 -10.76
C LYS A 186 -4.87 -9.60 -11.16
N ALA A 187 -6.06 -9.97 -11.64
CA ALA A 187 -7.08 -9.01 -12.09
C ALA A 187 -7.50 -7.99 -11.02
N MET A 188 -7.43 -8.37 -9.74
CA MET A 188 -7.72 -7.49 -8.61
C MET A 188 -6.47 -6.83 -8.04
N ARG A 189 -5.33 -7.52 -8.06
CA ARG A 189 -4.06 -6.97 -7.59
C ARG A 189 -3.67 -5.71 -8.36
N ASP A 190 -3.89 -5.69 -9.67
CA ASP A 190 -3.62 -4.53 -10.54
C ASP A 190 -4.45 -3.30 -10.14
N GLN A 191 -5.62 -3.50 -9.50
CA GLN A 191 -6.48 -2.44 -8.98
C GLN A 191 -6.23 -2.12 -7.50
N SER A 192 -5.39 -2.91 -6.83
CA SER A 192 -4.95 -2.64 -5.46
C SER A 192 -4.00 -1.44 -5.46
N LEU A 193 -4.15 -0.56 -4.47
CA LEU A 193 -3.25 0.57 -4.29
C LEU A 193 -1.80 0.10 -4.13
N THR A 194 -1.56 -0.91 -3.29
CA THR A 194 -0.23 -1.34 -2.83
C THR A 194 0.31 -2.54 -3.59
N GLY A 195 -0.59 -3.39 -4.13
CA GLY A 195 -0.24 -4.50 -5.02
C GLY A 195 -0.12 -4.12 -6.50
N GLY A 196 -0.67 -2.97 -6.90
CA GLY A 196 -0.75 -2.52 -8.30
C GLY A 196 -0.28 -1.07 -8.48
N THR A 197 -1.10 -0.09 -8.15
CA THR A 197 -0.84 1.34 -8.47
C THR A 197 0.53 1.85 -8.00
N LEU A 198 0.98 1.43 -6.82
CA LEU A 198 2.25 1.84 -6.23
C LEU A 198 3.42 0.89 -6.56
N THR A 199 3.24 -0.06 -7.46
CA THR A 199 4.30 -0.97 -7.93
C THR A 199 4.82 -0.58 -9.32
N GLY A 200 6.00 -1.08 -9.65
CA GLY A 200 6.65 -0.86 -10.95
C GLY A 200 7.91 0.01 -10.87
N PRO A 201 8.47 0.41 -12.03
CA PRO A 201 9.73 1.14 -12.11
C PRO A 201 9.72 2.40 -11.25
N ASN A 202 10.83 2.67 -10.55
CA ASN A 202 10.99 3.80 -9.64
C ASN A 202 9.98 3.90 -8.48
N ARG A 203 9.16 2.86 -8.24
CA ARG A 203 8.24 2.77 -7.09
C ARG A 203 8.61 1.56 -6.21
N VAL A 204 7.63 0.74 -5.82
CA VAL A 204 7.89 -0.58 -5.24
C VAL A 204 8.19 -1.55 -6.38
N VAL A 205 9.48 -1.82 -6.61
CA VAL A 205 9.94 -2.54 -7.81
C VAL A 205 9.79 -4.06 -7.72
N VAL A 206 9.84 -4.62 -6.49
CA VAL A 206 9.54 -6.02 -6.23
C VAL A 206 8.40 -6.12 -5.21
N PRO A 207 7.50 -7.12 -5.30
CA PRO A 207 6.52 -7.37 -4.26
C PRO A 207 7.20 -7.56 -2.90
N PRO A 208 6.73 -6.91 -1.82
CA PRO A 208 7.42 -6.94 -0.54
C PRO A 208 7.49 -8.36 0.04
N PHE A 209 8.57 -8.62 0.76
CA PHE A 209 8.72 -9.84 1.56
C PHE A 209 8.14 -9.61 2.94
N ALA A 210 7.46 -10.62 3.49
CA ALA A 210 6.95 -10.59 4.85
C ALA A 210 7.23 -11.90 5.58
N TRP A 211 7.70 -11.79 6.82
CA TRP A 211 7.87 -12.88 7.78
C TRP A 211 6.90 -12.66 8.91
N ASN A 212 5.92 -13.54 9.03
CA ASN A 212 4.90 -13.51 10.09
C ASN A 212 5.24 -14.58 11.14
N GLU A 213 5.35 -14.18 12.41
CA GLU A 213 5.48 -15.12 13.52
C GLU A 213 4.13 -15.81 13.78
N GLU A 214 4.18 -17.12 14.02
CA GLU A 214 3.00 -17.95 14.27
C GLU A 214 2.08 -17.36 15.35
N GLY A 215 0.79 -17.32 15.04
CA GLY A 215 -0.25 -16.78 15.93
C GLY A 215 -0.33 -15.25 15.91
N GLY A 216 0.35 -14.59 14.97
CA GLY A 216 0.26 -13.15 14.76
C GLY A 216 0.91 -12.33 15.88
N LYS A 217 1.98 -12.85 16.49
CA LYS A 217 2.68 -12.20 17.61
C LYS A 217 3.56 -11.04 17.12
N SER A 218 4.30 -11.26 16.06
CA SER A 218 5.16 -10.26 15.44
C SER A 218 5.27 -10.46 13.94
N MET A 219 5.78 -9.44 13.24
CA MET A 219 6.00 -9.48 11.80
C MET A 219 7.18 -8.59 11.42
N VAL A 220 7.92 -9.01 10.40
CA VAL A 220 8.92 -8.18 9.72
C VAL A 220 8.59 -8.15 8.24
N ALA A 221 8.61 -6.98 7.61
CA ALA A 221 8.51 -6.86 6.16
C ALA A 221 9.66 -6.02 5.60
N ILE A 222 10.18 -6.42 4.44
CA ILE A 222 11.29 -5.74 3.78
C ILE A 222 10.85 -5.24 2.41
N SER A 223 11.15 -3.97 2.13
CA SER A 223 10.79 -3.28 0.90
C SER A 223 11.89 -2.37 0.41
N TYR A 224 12.00 -2.22 -0.91
CA TYR A 224 12.71 -1.13 -1.57
C TYR A 224 11.77 0.03 -1.87
N LEU A 225 12.22 1.25 -1.64
CA LEU A 225 11.42 2.47 -1.82
C LEU A 225 11.99 3.33 -2.96
N GLY A 226 11.37 3.29 -4.14
CA GLY A 226 11.79 4.10 -5.27
C GLY A 226 11.39 5.58 -5.19
N ARG A 227 12.09 6.41 -5.96
CA ARG A 227 11.92 7.88 -6.02
C ARG A 227 10.54 8.41 -6.45
N ASP A 228 9.73 7.65 -7.19
CA ASP A 228 8.38 8.11 -7.59
C ASP A 228 7.39 8.04 -6.43
N LEU A 229 7.82 7.51 -5.28
CA LEU A 229 7.08 7.54 -4.01
C LEU A 229 7.44 8.76 -3.16
N CYS A 230 8.27 9.68 -3.67
CA CYS A 230 8.68 10.89 -2.97
C CYS A 230 7.53 11.89 -2.78
N GLY A 231 7.53 12.56 -1.62
CA GLY A 231 6.73 13.77 -1.39
C GLY A 231 7.54 15.05 -1.56
N HIS A 232 8.83 14.98 -1.24
CA HIS A 232 9.82 16.02 -1.43
C HIS A 232 11.02 15.40 -2.17
N PRO A 233 11.79 16.15 -2.98
CA PRO A 233 12.95 15.60 -3.68
C PRO A 233 13.86 14.74 -2.78
N GLY A 234 13.99 13.45 -3.13
CA GLY A 234 14.81 12.48 -2.42
C GLY A 234 14.23 11.94 -1.11
N ILE A 235 13.03 12.35 -0.70
CA ILE A 235 12.39 11.92 0.55
C ILE A 235 11.04 11.27 0.25
N ILE A 236 10.87 10.02 0.69
CA ILE A 236 9.63 9.25 0.57
C ILE A 236 8.48 10.00 1.24
N HIS A 237 7.33 10.03 0.58
CA HIS A 237 6.14 10.71 1.08
C HIS A 237 5.68 10.06 2.40
N GLY A 238 5.43 10.87 3.44
CA GLY A 238 4.99 10.36 4.74
C GLY A 238 3.71 9.52 4.65
N GLY A 239 2.78 9.90 3.77
CA GLY A 239 1.58 9.10 3.49
C GLY A 239 1.87 7.70 2.94
N PHE A 240 2.97 7.49 2.22
CA PHE A 240 3.35 6.15 1.78
C PHE A 240 3.89 5.31 2.95
N LEU A 241 4.70 5.91 3.83
CA LEU A 241 5.11 5.26 5.08
C LEU A 241 3.89 4.91 5.96
N ALA A 242 2.88 5.79 6.00
CA ALA A 242 1.63 5.51 6.69
C ALA A 242 0.87 4.33 6.08
N THR A 243 0.81 4.23 4.74
CA THR A 243 0.22 3.08 4.05
C THR A 243 0.95 1.78 4.39
N MET A 244 2.29 1.80 4.37
CA MET A 244 3.09 0.62 4.75
C MET A 244 2.84 0.21 6.21
N LEU A 245 2.80 1.18 7.14
CA LEU A 245 2.49 0.93 8.54
C LEU A 245 1.08 0.34 8.71
N ASP A 246 0.07 0.89 8.03
CA ASP A 246 -1.30 0.36 8.09
C ASP A 246 -1.35 -1.11 7.66
N GLU A 247 -0.81 -1.44 6.47
CA GLU A 247 -0.80 -2.80 5.95
C GLU A 247 0.03 -3.77 6.80
N GLY A 248 1.23 -3.35 7.22
CA GLY A 248 2.13 -4.16 8.01
C GLY A 248 1.59 -4.49 9.40
N LEU A 249 1.06 -3.48 10.10
CA LEU A 249 0.46 -3.68 11.42
C LEU A 249 -0.84 -4.50 11.34
N ALA A 250 -1.66 -4.30 10.30
CA ALA A 250 -2.86 -5.11 10.06
C ALA A 250 -2.47 -6.58 9.90
N ARG A 251 -1.54 -6.86 8.98
CA ARG A 251 -1.08 -8.22 8.69
C ARG A 251 -0.43 -8.90 9.89
N CYS A 252 0.28 -8.16 10.74
CA CYS A 252 0.86 -8.68 11.97
C CYS A 252 -0.20 -9.35 12.86
N CYS A 253 -1.36 -8.70 13.04
CA CYS A 253 -2.35 -9.16 14.01
C CYS A 253 -3.46 -10.04 13.43
N PHE A 254 -3.50 -10.27 12.11
CA PHE A 254 -4.57 -11.07 11.49
C PHE A 254 -4.67 -12.44 12.16
N GLU A 255 -3.59 -13.21 12.26
CA GLU A 255 -3.64 -14.54 12.90
C GLU A 255 -4.07 -14.54 14.37
N ALA A 256 -3.91 -13.41 15.07
CA ALA A 256 -4.32 -13.27 16.46
C ALA A 256 -5.83 -12.98 16.61
N LEU A 257 -6.52 -12.63 15.52
CA LEU A 257 -7.96 -12.36 15.51
C LEU A 257 -8.78 -13.65 15.22
N PRO A 258 -9.98 -13.81 15.81
CA PRO A 258 -10.79 -15.03 15.71
C PRO A 258 -11.02 -15.56 14.28
N ASN A 259 -11.29 -14.67 13.33
CA ASN A 259 -11.55 -15.00 11.93
C ASN A 259 -10.42 -14.58 10.99
N LYS A 260 -9.24 -14.27 11.54
CA LYS A 260 -8.05 -13.89 10.79
C LYS A 260 -8.21 -12.67 9.87
N VAL A 261 -9.09 -11.74 10.26
CA VAL A 261 -9.36 -10.50 9.52
C VAL A 261 -9.53 -9.33 10.48
N GLY A 262 -8.92 -8.20 10.16
CA GLY A 262 -9.03 -6.96 10.92
C GLY A 262 -9.15 -5.76 9.99
N MET A 263 -9.90 -4.75 10.43
CA MET A 263 -9.98 -3.45 9.77
C MET A 263 -9.41 -2.38 10.70
N THR A 264 -8.72 -1.40 10.14
CA THR A 264 -8.12 -0.30 10.90
C THR A 264 -9.21 0.55 11.56
N ALA A 265 -9.18 0.66 12.88
CA ALA A 265 -10.05 1.56 13.65
C ALA A 265 -9.31 2.82 14.10
N ASN A 266 -8.02 2.68 14.41
CA ASN A 266 -7.14 3.82 14.70
C ASN A 266 -5.72 3.49 14.23
N LEU A 267 -5.05 4.51 13.69
CA LEU A 267 -3.62 4.48 13.35
C LEU A 267 -3.03 5.82 13.79
N ASN A 268 -2.05 5.78 14.69
CA ASN A 268 -1.33 6.95 15.17
C ASN A 268 0.15 6.79 14.84
N ILE A 269 0.73 7.77 14.13
CA ILE A 269 2.08 7.69 13.55
C ILE A 269 2.90 8.88 14.02
N ASN A 270 4.12 8.61 14.50
CA ASN A 270 5.15 9.61 14.72
C ASN A 270 6.25 9.46 13.66
N TYR A 271 6.45 10.47 12.82
CA TYR A 271 7.58 10.51 11.89
C TYR A 271 8.84 10.96 12.63
N ARG A 272 9.86 10.12 12.64
CA ARG A 272 11.07 10.27 13.45
C ARG A 272 12.26 10.80 12.65
N SER A 273 12.40 10.38 11.39
CA SER A 273 13.48 10.81 10.49
C SER A 273 13.01 10.80 9.03
N PRO A 274 13.59 11.66 8.16
CA PRO A 274 13.32 11.61 6.72
C PRO A 274 13.67 10.24 6.14
N ALA A 275 12.75 9.64 5.39
CA ALA A 275 12.98 8.38 4.70
C ALA A 275 13.61 8.65 3.33
N PRO A 276 14.88 8.26 3.08
CA PRO A 276 15.51 8.48 1.79
C PRO A 276 14.85 7.62 0.71
N ALA A 277 14.76 8.17 -0.50
CA ALA A 277 14.41 7.40 -1.68
C ALA A 277 15.56 6.54 -2.17
N ASP A 278 15.22 5.56 -3.02
CA ASP A 278 16.12 4.56 -3.57
C ASP A 278 16.87 3.76 -2.48
N ALA A 279 16.16 3.49 -1.37
CA ALA A 279 16.69 2.83 -0.19
C ALA A 279 15.81 1.64 0.24
N TYR A 280 16.40 0.76 1.04
CA TYR A 280 15.73 -0.40 1.61
C TYR A 280 15.30 -0.12 3.05
N VAL A 281 14.12 -0.61 3.42
CA VAL A 281 13.57 -0.45 4.77
C VAL A 281 13.05 -1.78 5.31
N ALA A 282 13.06 -1.89 6.63
CA ALA A 282 12.38 -2.95 7.37
C ALA A 282 11.22 -2.33 8.17
N LEU A 283 10.02 -2.89 8.01
CA LEU A 283 8.90 -2.67 8.90
C LEU A 283 8.91 -3.77 9.95
N ARG A 284 8.90 -3.41 11.23
CA ARG A 284 8.75 -4.35 12.36
C ARG A 284 7.45 -4.07 13.07
N ALA A 285 6.71 -5.12 13.40
CA ALA A 285 5.41 -5.02 14.05
C ALA A 285 5.30 -6.06 15.17
N LYS A 286 4.53 -5.72 16.20
CA LYS A 286 4.21 -6.59 17.33
C LYS A 286 2.77 -6.39 17.77
N THR A 287 2.04 -7.49 17.88
CA THR A 287 0.71 -7.48 18.50
C THR A 287 0.88 -7.42 20.02
N VAL A 288 0.51 -6.29 20.62
CA VAL A 288 0.73 -6.05 22.06
C VAL A 288 -0.40 -6.61 22.92
N LYS A 289 -1.62 -6.65 22.38
CA LYS A 289 -2.82 -7.02 23.13
C LYS A 289 -3.93 -7.46 22.20
N VAL A 290 -4.68 -8.48 22.61
CA VAL A 290 -5.91 -8.93 21.92
C VAL A 290 -7.03 -9.08 22.94
N GLU A 291 -8.20 -8.49 22.65
CA GLU A 291 -9.41 -8.63 23.44
C GLU A 291 -10.63 -8.85 22.52
N GLY A 292 -11.06 -10.10 22.42
CA GLY A 292 -12.19 -10.48 21.57
C GLY A 292 -11.95 -10.14 20.10
N ARG A 293 -12.65 -9.11 19.59
CA ARG A 293 -12.53 -8.65 18.19
C ARG A 293 -11.51 -7.51 18.02
N LYS A 294 -10.75 -7.14 19.04
CA LYS A 294 -9.84 -6.00 19.01
C LYS A 294 -8.40 -6.48 19.15
N ALA A 295 -7.51 -5.98 18.29
CA ALA A 295 -6.07 -6.18 18.41
C ALA A 295 -5.36 -4.83 18.42
N TRP A 296 -4.50 -4.61 19.40
CA TRP A 296 -3.60 -3.47 19.47
C TRP A 296 -2.23 -3.92 18.98
N VAL A 297 -1.63 -3.11 18.12
CA VAL A 297 -0.37 -3.42 17.46
C VAL A 297 0.52 -2.17 17.53
N GLU A 298 1.80 -2.39 17.78
CA GLU A 298 2.83 -1.35 17.67
C GLU A 298 3.86 -1.78 16.64
N GLY A 299 4.54 -0.81 16.05
CA GLY A 299 5.62 -1.10 15.13
C GLY A 299 6.25 0.15 14.56
N HIS A 300 7.25 -0.06 13.71
CA HIS A 300 8.02 1.02 13.11
C HIS A 300 8.64 0.60 11.79
N ILE A 301 8.98 1.60 10.98
CA ILE A 301 9.81 1.45 9.79
C ILE A 301 11.20 1.98 10.12
N GLU A 302 12.22 1.19 9.84
CA GLU A 302 13.64 1.54 10.00
C GLU A 302 14.40 1.32 8.70
N THR A 303 15.54 2.00 8.55
CA THR A 303 16.48 1.72 7.44
C THR A 303 16.99 0.29 7.52
N LEU A 304 17.04 -0.41 6.40
CA LEU A 304 17.70 -1.72 6.33
C LEU A 304 19.20 -1.52 6.14
N VAL A 305 20.00 -1.90 7.13
CA VAL A 305 21.45 -1.62 7.21
C VAL A 305 22.28 -2.89 7.29
N GLY A 306 23.58 -2.77 7.04
CA GLY A 306 24.53 -3.88 7.09
C GLY A 306 24.68 -4.51 8.47
N GLU A 307 25.38 -5.64 8.53
CA GLU A 307 25.63 -6.33 9.80
C GLU A 307 26.50 -5.46 10.71
N GLY A 308 26.05 -5.25 11.96
CA GLY A 308 26.74 -4.40 12.94
C GLY A 308 26.45 -2.90 12.84
N GLU A 309 25.67 -2.47 11.84
CA GLU A 309 25.19 -1.09 11.74
C GLU A 309 23.89 -0.88 12.52
N THR A 310 23.67 0.34 13.01
CA THR A 310 22.45 0.68 13.76
C THR A 310 21.38 1.22 12.81
N PRO A 311 20.20 0.57 12.69
CA PRO A 311 19.08 1.09 11.92
C PRO A 311 18.59 2.44 12.46
N VAL A 312 18.20 3.34 11.56
CA VAL A 312 17.52 4.59 11.91
C VAL A 312 16.01 4.39 11.79
N VAL A 313 15.28 4.65 12.87
CA VAL A 313 13.81 4.65 12.84
C VAL A 313 13.31 5.86 12.06
N LEU A 314 12.55 5.59 11.00
CA LEU A 314 12.00 6.59 10.08
C LEU A 314 10.62 7.04 10.54
N ALA A 315 9.76 6.08 10.92
CA ALA A 315 8.44 6.33 11.47
C ALA A 315 8.05 5.20 12.42
N GLU A 316 7.32 5.51 13.47
CA GLU A 316 6.75 4.55 14.41
C GLU A 316 5.23 4.73 14.49
N ALA A 317 4.51 3.68 14.84
CA ALA A 317 3.07 3.73 14.96
C ALA A 317 2.51 2.80 16.04
N THR A 318 1.34 3.22 16.53
CA THR A 318 0.44 2.38 17.29
C THR A 318 -0.90 2.32 16.56
N ALA A 319 -1.53 1.15 16.57
CA ALA A 319 -2.76 0.92 15.84
C ALA A 319 -3.73 0.04 16.62
N LEU A 320 -5.02 0.24 16.34
CA LEU A 320 -6.11 -0.61 16.79
C LEU A 320 -6.80 -1.18 15.56
N PHE A 321 -6.82 -2.50 15.46
CA PHE A 321 -7.57 -3.26 14.45
C PHE A 321 -8.79 -3.91 15.09
N ILE A 322 -9.89 -3.93 14.35
CA ILE A 322 -11.15 -4.54 14.79
C ILE A 322 -11.65 -5.51 13.72
N GLU A 323 -11.89 -6.76 14.12
CA GLU A 323 -12.57 -7.74 13.29
C GLU A 323 -14.03 -7.31 13.03
N PRO A 324 -14.48 -7.21 11.77
CA PRO A 324 -15.89 -6.90 11.46
C PRO A 324 -16.85 -7.92 12.07
N ARG A 325 -18.04 -7.49 12.50
CA ARG A 325 -19.02 -8.40 13.14
C ARG A 325 -19.46 -9.56 12.23
N GLN A 326 -19.43 -9.35 10.92
CA GLN A 326 -19.81 -10.33 9.90
C GLN A 326 -18.63 -11.20 9.44
N ALA A 327 -17.45 -11.10 10.06
CA ALA A 327 -16.24 -11.81 9.63
C ALA A 327 -16.42 -13.32 9.52
N ALA A 328 -17.15 -13.96 10.45
CA ALA A 328 -17.44 -15.39 10.38
C ALA A 328 -18.24 -15.78 9.12
N ALA A 329 -19.11 -14.90 8.61
CA ALA A 329 -19.82 -15.10 7.35
C ALA A 329 -18.92 -14.81 6.14
N MET A 330 -18.00 -13.84 6.25
CA MET A 330 -17.05 -13.48 5.20
C MET A 330 -15.93 -14.51 5.02
N LYS A 331 -15.52 -15.23 6.08
CA LYS A 331 -14.53 -16.32 6.00
C LYS A 331 -14.96 -17.44 5.04
N LYS A 332 -16.28 -17.62 4.86
CA LYS A 332 -16.84 -18.55 3.87
C LYS A 332 -16.67 -18.09 2.41
N LEU A 333 -16.42 -16.79 2.21
CA LEU A 333 -16.23 -16.15 0.90
C LEU A 333 -14.75 -15.86 0.60
N TYR A 334 -13.92 -15.74 1.64
CA TYR A 334 -12.47 -15.51 1.54
C TYR A 334 -11.74 -16.47 2.48
N PRO A 335 -11.40 -17.70 2.03
CA PRO A 335 -10.57 -18.59 2.83
C PRO A 335 -9.19 -17.95 3.01
N ALA A 336 -8.82 -17.62 4.25
CA ALA A 336 -7.44 -17.29 4.56
C ALA A 336 -6.61 -18.56 4.30
N SER A 337 -5.58 -18.48 3.45
CA SER A 337 -4.68 -19.61 3.24
C SER A 337 -4.03 -20.00 4.56
N GLU A 338 -4.14 -21.29 4.88
CA GLU A 338 -3.42 -21.92 6.00
C GLU A 338 -1.92 -21.78 5.80
#